data_AF-A0A968DLF7-F1
#
_entry.id   AF-A0A968DLF7-F1
#
_cell.length_a   1.000
_cell.length_b   1.000
_cell.length_c   1.000
_cell.angle_alpha   90.00
_cell.angle_beta   90.00
_cell.angle_gamma   90.00
#
_symmetry.space_group_name_H-M   'P 1'
#
loop_
_entity.id
_entity.type
_entity.pdbx_description
1 polymer ?
#
loop_
_entity_poly.entity_id
_entity_poly.type
_entity_poly.pdbx_seq_one_letter_code
_entity_poly.pdbx_strand_id
1 'polypeptide(L)' 'SLTTGETGAVVAEARYRPFGQERWSGGAAVTDFGFTGQRNEAGFGLLDYHARYYDPGV' A
#
# COMPACT_ATOMS: atom_id res chain seq x y z
N SER A 1 4.49 -4.02 -2.89
CA SER A 1 4.63 -4.31 -1.46
C SER A 1 4.35 -5.78 -1.25
N LEU A 2 5.10 -6.44 -0.36
CA LEU A 2 4.97 -7.86 -0.06
C LEU A 2 4.92 -8.03 1.46
N THR A 3 3.96 -8.82 1.92
CA THR A 3 3.85 -9.24 3.32
C THR A 3 4.04 -10.74 3.39
N THR A 4 4.97 -11.18 4.25
CA THR A 4 5.26 -12.59 4.50
C THR A 4 4.90 -12.97 5.93
N GLY A 5 4.42 -14.20 6.12
CA GLY A 5 4.22 -14.78 7.45
C GLY A 5 5.53 -15.23 8.10
N GLU A 6 5.43 -15.74 9.33
CA GLU A 6 6.55 -16.25 10.13
C GLU A 6 7.36 -17.37 9.46
N THR A 7 6.73 -18.12 8.55
CA THR A 7 7.36 -19.19 7.76
C THR A 7 7.97 -18.70 6.45
N GLY A 8 7.91 -17.40 6.15
CA GLY A 8 8.31 -16.83 4.87
C GLY A 8 7.28 -16.99 3.75
N ALA A 9 6.13 -17.62 4.02
CA ALA A 9 5.03 -17.71 3.06
C ALA A 9 4.45 -16.32 2.74
N VAL A 10 4.13 -16.05 1.47
CA VAL A 10 3.46 -14.81 1.06
C VAL A 10 2.02 -14.82 1.55
N VAL A 11 1.64 -13.81 2.34
CA VAL A 11 0.27 -13.66 2.87
C VAL A 11 -0.48 -12.49 2.26
N ALA A 12 0.23 -11.47 1.76
CA ALA A 12 -0.35 -10.39 0.97
C ALA A 12 0.66 -9.80 -0.03
N GLU A 13 0.16 -9.32 -1.15
CA GLU A 13 0.93 -8.62 -2.17
C GLU A 13 0.10 -7.46 -2.74
N ALA A 14 0.74 -6.31 -2.94
CA ALA A 14 0.17 -5.18 -3.65
C ALA A 14 1.13 -4.68 -4.73
N ARG A 15 0.60 -4.49 -5.94
CA ARG A 15 1.33 -3.99 -7.11
C ARG A 15 0.79 -2.62 -7.47
N TYR A 16 1.69 -1.67 -7.70
CA TYR A 16 1.34 -0.28 -7.95
C TYR A 16 1.73 0.14 -9.37
N ARG A 17 1.01 1.12 -9.91
CA ARG A 17 1.43 1.91 -11.08
C ARG A 17 2.61 2.83 -10.68
N PRO A 18 3.28 3.49 -11.65
CA PRO A 18 4.44 4.34 -11.35
C PRO A 18 4.19 5.41 -10.28
N PHE A 19 2.96 5.91 -10.18
CA PHE A 19 2.54 6.97 -9.24
C PHE A 19 1.73 6.43 -8.05
N GLY A 20 1.82 5.14 -7.74
CA GLY A 20 1.26 4.60 -6.51
C GLY A 20 -0.20 4.17 -6.58
N GLN A 21 -0.88 4.35 -7.72
CA GLN A 21 -2.22 3.78 -7.88
C GLN A 21 -2.14 2.25 -7.79
N GLU A 22 -2.99 1.64 -6.98
CA GLU A 22 -3.06 0.18 -6.89
C GLU A 22 -3.48 -0.41 -8.24
N ARG A 23 -2.62 -1.27 -8.79
CA ARG A 23 -2.88 -2.01 -10.02
C ARG A 23 -3.53 -3.36 -9.72
N TRP A 24 -3.12 -3.98 -8.63
CA TRP A 24 -3.58 -5.29 -8.20
C TRP A 24 -3.19 -5.52 -6.75
N SER A 25 -4.08 -6.13 -5.98
CA SER A 25 -3.85 -6.62 -4.62
C SER A 25 -4.28 -8.08 -4.51
N GLY A 26 -3.56 -8.84 -3.68
CA GLY A 26 -3.86 -10.22 -3.35
C GLY A 26 -3.58 -10.48 -1.88
N GLY A 27 -4.47 -11.21 -1.21
CA GLY A 27 -4.43 -11.40 0.24
C GLY A 27 -4.88 -10.14 1.01
N ALA A 28 -4.83 -10.22 2.34
CA ALA A 28 -5.19 -9.11 3.23
C ALA A 28 -3.91 -8.55 3.86
N ALA A 29 -3.58 -7.30 3.53
CA ALA A 29 -2.48 -6.60 4.20
C ALA A 29 -2.81 -6.45 5.69
N VAL A 30 -1.82 -6.69 6.54
CA VAL A 30 -1.97 -6.60 8.02
C VAL A 30 -1.78 -5.15 8.50
N THR A 31 -1.23 -4.29 7.66
CA THR A 31 -0.97 -2.88 7.96
C THR A 31 -1.46 -1.99 6.82
N ASP A 32 -1.64 -0.71 7.16
CA ASP A 32 -2.11 0.31 6.23
C ASP A 32 -0.97 0.86 5.35
N PHE A 33 0.23 0.27 5.42
CA PHE A 33 1.41 0.75 4.72
C PHE A 33 1.55 0.12 3.33
N GLY A 34 1.79 0.97 2.34
CA GLY A 34 1.77 0.57 0.94
C GLY A 34 2.88 1.19 0.09
N PHE A 35 2.46 1.91 -0.95
CA PHE A 35 3.34 2.51 -1.94
C PHE A 35 4.42 3.40 -1.27
N THR A 36 5.68 3.19 -1.63
CA THR A 36 6.85 3.87 -1.05
C THR A 36 6.94 3.82 0.49
N GLY A 37 6.28 2.84 1.12
CA GLY A 37 6.25 2.70 2.58
C GLY A 37 5.45 3.77 3.30
N GLN A 38 4.49 4.41 2.62
CA GLN A 38 3.61 5.42 3.24
C GLN A 38 2.31 4.78 3.73
N ARG A 39 1.71 5.39 4.76
CA ARG A 39 0.40 4.97 5.27
C ARG A 39 -0.70 5.41 4.30
N ASN A 40 -1.54 4.47 3.90
CA ASN A 40 -2.74 4.72 3.12
C ASN A 40 -3.91 5.04 4.04
N GLU A 41 -4.49 6.22 3.90
CA GLU A 41 -5.68 6.60 4.64
C GLU A 41 -6.94 6.21 3.86
N ALA A 42 -7.43 5.01 4.15
CA ALA A 42 -8.55 4.40 3.43
C ALA A 42 -9.84 5.25 3.43
N GLY A 43 -10.01 6.14 4.42
CA GLY A 43 -11.17 7.04 4.50
C GLY A 43 -11.23 8.09 3.38
N PHE A 44 -10.09 8.45 2.79
CA PHE A 44 -10.02 9.44 1.72
C PHE A 44 -9.08 9.05 0.57
N GLY A 45 -8.47 7.87 0.61
CA GLY A 45 -7.67 7.29 -0.48
C GLY A 45 -6.33 7.98 -0.70
N LEU A 46 -5.83 8.72 0.29
CA LEU A 46 -4.57 9.46 0.19
C LEU A 46 -3.45 8.77 0.95
N LEU A 47 -2.21 8.93 0.47
CA LEU A 47 -1.02 8.51 1.18
C LEU A 47 -0.53 9.65 2.10
N ASP A 48 -0.32 9.32 3.37
CA ASP A 48 0.27 10.23 4.36
C ASP A 48 1.80 10.23 4.24
N TYR A 49 2.37 11.29 3.66
CA TYR A 49 3.83 11.54 3.59
C TYR A 49 4.32 12.46 4.73
N HIS A 50 3.56 12.55 5.84
CA HIS A 50 3.78 13.42 7.00
C HIS A 50 3.63 14.91 6.74
N ALA A 51 4.32 15.46 5.73
CA ALA A 51 4.26 16.88 5.40
C ALA A 51 3.03 17.24 4.57
N ARG A 52 2.60 16.32 3.70
CA ARG A 52 1.46 16.49 2.79
C ARG A 52 0.81 15.14 2.52
N TYR A 53 -0.49 15.17 2.21
CA TYR A 53 -1.16 14.03 1.60
C TYR A 53 -0.85 13.96 0.11
N TYR A 54 -0.67 12.75 -0.40
CA TYR A 54 -0.44 12.47 -1.80
C TYR A 54 -1.60 11.65 -2.36
N ASP A 55 -2.16 12.12 -3.47
CA ASP A 55 -3.17 11.38 -4.21
C ASP A 55 -2.47 10.61 -5.35
N PRO A 56 -2.50 9.26 -5.33
CA PRO A 56 -1.88 8.44 -6.36
C PRO A 56 -2.69 8.34 -7.67
N GLY A 57 -3.92 8.87 -7.72
CA GLY A 57 -4.87 8.73 -8.82
C GLY A 57 -5.16 10.02 -9.62
N VAL A 58 -4.57 11.16 -9.22
CA VAL A 58 -4.68 12.47 -9.92
C VAL A 58 -3.64 12.67 -11.01
#